data_AF-A0A7Y5Q2V7-F1
#
_entry.id   AF-A0A7Y5Q2V7-F1
#
_cell.length_a   1.000
_cell.length_b   1.000
_cell.length_c   1.000
_cell.angle_alpha   90.00
_cell.angle_beta   90.00
_cell.angle_gamma   90.00
#
_symmetry.space_group_name_H-M   'P 1'
#
loop_
_entity.id
_entity.type
_entity.pdbx_description
1 polymer ?
#
loop_
_entity_poly.entity_id
_entity_poly.type
_entity_poly.pdbx_seq_one_letter_code
_entity_poly.pdbx_strand_id
1 'polypeptide(L)'
;DLVPGSAVAASLTTGDIVLTALGTVSWRGDDRLLAFGHPFLQRGATSIFLHPAYIYGVVPSVELPFKVGAPAGPPVGAFVEDRAAGLGGVLGRVARSVTLSIDAGDGGLGRRRTLNVQAVLDDELAPTLLAVTIMQAMAEVMDRAGGGTARMEWSIEGEGLAQPLRRDDLIYSANDIIGEAMPGPLFTLDALLRNDFSLVVPKRVEVKVDVLQERRTARLIEVTCEPKTAKAGDEVTVRARLQPYRGQPLERNLTFRIPADTAPGSLVVEVHGRPAAADGPLSQAVLMARGLAPPASLDELVRVLSSAQRGNSLSAELLTPEAANSRQQVFERLDAMPSLDLFSEEPQALPTLGGALEVGVARPLAQAEVTLDHVVQGRLRTNLAVLAP
;
A
#
# COMPACT_ATOMS: atom_id res chain seq x y z
N ASP A 1 14.13 -22.21 -32.02
CA ASP A 1 12.69 -22.48 -32.14
C ASP A 1 12.16 -23.22 -30.93
N LEU A 2 10.90 -22.98 -30.58
CA LEU A 2 10.19 -23.71 -29.53
C LEU A 2 9.49 -24.92 -30.15
N VAL A 3 10.07 -26.10 -29.97
CA VAL A 3 9.56 -27.40 -30.45
C VAL A 3 9.37 -28.34 -29.25
N PRO A 4 8.63 -29.46 -29.38
CA PRO A 4 8.52 -30.43 -28.29
C PRO A 4 9.89 -30.83 -27.72
N GLY A 5 10.03 -30.80 -26.40
CA GLY A 5 11.28 -31.03 -25.68
C GLY A 5 12.16 -29.79 -25.46
N SER A 6 11.88 -28.65 -26.14
CA SER A 6 12.59 -27.39 -25.89
C SER A 6 12.33 -26.85 -24.49
N ALA A 7 13.34 -26.20 -23.91
CA ALA A 7 13.18 -25.44 -22.68
C ALA A 7 12.42 -24.13 -22.94
N VAL A 8 11.46 -23.83 -22.07
CA VAL A 8 10.61 -22.62 -22.14
C VAL A 8 10.53 -22.00 -20.74
N ALA A 9 10.39 -20.68 -20.67
CA ALA A 9 10.25 -19.96 -19.41
C ALA A 9 8.90 -19.23 -19.37
N ALA A 10 8.21 -19.36 -18.24
CA ALA A 10 7.02 -18.62 -17.88
C ALA A 10 7.43 -17.55 -16.86
N SER A 11 7.60 -16.31 -17.31
CA SER A 11 8.10 -15.22 -16.47
C SER A 11 6.95 -14.37 -15.94
N LEU A 12 6.95 -14.12 -14.63
CA LEU A 12 6.01 -13.20 -13.97
C LEU A 12 6.50 -11.75 -14.04
N THR A 13 7.82 -11.56 -14.14
CA THR A 13 8.42 -10.26 -14.37
C THR A 13 9.53 -10.33 -15.41
N THR A 14 9.74 -9.21 -16.10
CA THR A 14 10.91 -8.99 -16.98
C THR A 14 11.50 -7.61 -16.69
N GLY A 15 12.74 -7.36 -17.12
CA GLY A 15 13.48 -6.13 -16.81
C GLY A 15 14.53 -6.38 -15.73
N ASP A 16 14.68 -5.45 -14.79
CA ASP A 16 15.73 -5.52 -13.76
C ASP A 16 15.53 -6.65 -12.75
N ILE A 17 14.28 -7.09 -12.54
CA ILE A 17 13.92 -8.26 -11.73
C ILE A 17 13.25 -9.29 -12.61
N VAL A 18 13.82 -10.49 -12.66
CA VAL A 18 13.29 -11.61 -13.45
C VAL A 18 12.86 -12.73 -12.50
N LEU A 19 11.55 -12.86 -12.32
CA LEU A 19 10.92 -13.99 -11.64
C LEU A 19 10.34 -14.92 -12.68
N THR A 20 10.87 -16.13 -12.76
CA THR A 20 10.46 -17.08 -13.81
C THR A 20 10.40 -18.51 -13.32
N ALA A 21 9.45 -19.25 -13.87
CA ALA A 21 9.47 -20.71 -13.83
C ALA A 21 10.00 -21.26 -15.16
N LEU A 22 10.71 -22.39 -15.09
CA LEU A 22 11.24 -23.10 -16.25
C LEU A 22 10.42 -24.36 -16.48
N GLY A 23 10.09 -24.62 -17.74
CA GLY A 23 9.34 -25.78 -18.17
C GLY A 23 9.89 -26.37 -19.46
N THR A 24 9.13 -27.31 -20.00
CA THR A 24 9.41 -27.94 -21.29
C THR A 24 8.20 -27.78 -22.19
N VAL A 25 8.42 -27.54 -23.48
CA VAL A 25 7.35 -27.57 -24.48
C VAL A 25 6.90 -29.02 -24.67
N SER A 26 5.63 -29.30 -24.43
CA SER A 26 5.01 -30.62 -24.62
C SER A 26 4.51 -30.80 -26.05
N TRP A 27 3.97 -29.73 -26.64
CA TRP A 27 3.42 -29.75 -28.00
C TRP A 27 3.52 -28.37 -28.66
N ARG A 28 3.61 -28.34 -29.99
CA ARG A 28 3.68 -27.12 -30.80
C ARG A 28 2.84 -27.29 -32.07
N GLY A 29 2.05 -26.27 -32.41
CA GLY A 29 1.37 -26.15 -33.72
C GLY A 29 1.12 -24.69 -34.08
N ASP A 30 1.35 -24.32 -35.34
CA ASP A 30 1.23 -22.95 -35.89
C ASP A 30 1.79 -21.85 -34.98
N ASP A 31 0.96 -21.09 -34.27
CA ASP A 31 1.33 -20.06 -33.29
C ASP A 31 1.07 -20.48 -31.83
N ARG A 32 0.55 -21.69 -31.59
CA ARG A 32 0.21 -22.20 -30.26
C ARG A 32 1.21 -23.24 -29.74
N LEU A 33 1.34 -23.31 -28.42
CA LEU A 33 2.10 -24.37 -27.75
C LEU A 33 1.46 -24.80 -26.44
N LEU A 34 1.81 -26.00 -26.00
CA LEU A 34 1.53 -26.51 -24.66
C LEU A 34 2.86 -26.75 -23.94
N ALA A 35 2.93 -26.45 -22.65
CA ALA A 35 4.14 -26.57 -21.86
C ALA A 35 3.88 -27.02 -20.40
N PHE A 36 4.97 -27.33 -19.69
CA PHE A 36 5.04 -27.73 -18.27
C PHE A 36 4.46 -29.12 -17.96
N GLY A 37 3.31 -29.49 -18.52
CA GLY A 37 2.63 -30.75 -18.19
C GLY A 37 2.05 -30.79 -16.77
N HIS A 38 2.02 -29.64 -16.08
CA HIS A 38 1.44 -29.40 -14.77
C HIS A 38 1.12 -27.89 -14.64
N PRO A 39 0.22 -27.46 -13.74
CA PRO A 39 -0.05 -26.05 -13.55
C PRO A 39 1.19 -25.32 -13.03
N PHE A 40 1.30 -24.03 -13.34
CA PHE A 40 2.28 -23.16 -12.68
C PHE A 40 1.64 -22.50 -11.46
N LEU A 41 0.60 -21.70 -11.67
CA LEU A 41 -0.20 -21.00 -10.65
C LEU A 41 -1.66 -21.46 -10.64
N GLN A 42 -2.06 -22.28 -11.62
CA GLN A 42 -3.43 -22.79 -11.82
C GLN A 42 -4.49 -21.69 -11.92
N ARG A 43 -4.15 -20.57 -12.57
CA ARG A 43 -5.00 -19.35 -12.64
C ARG A 43 -6.12 -19.41 -13.67
N GLY A 44 -6.17 -20.45 -14.49
CA GLY A 44 -7.10 -20.49 -15.62
C GLY A 44 -6.64 -19.56 -16.73
N ALA A 45 -7.47 -18.58 -17.08
CA ALA A 45 -7.09 -17.59 -18.10
C ALA A 45 -6.01 -16.66 -17.53
N THR A 46 -4.89 -16.52 -18.22
CA THR A 46 -3.73 -15.76 -17.73
C THR A 46 -3.05 -14.97 -18.85
N SER A 47 -1.96 -14.29 -18.52
CA SER A 47 -1.18 -13.49 -19.46
C SER A 47 0.29 -13.43 -19.05
N ILE A 48 0.88 -14.59 -18.79
CA ILE A 48 2.27 -14.72 -18.32
C ILE A 48 3.23 -14.60 -19.50
N PHE A 49 4.38 -13.96 -19.31
CA PHE A 49 5.37 -13.79 -20.37
C PHE A 49 5.94 -15.15 -20.80
N LEU A 50 5.96 -15.40 -22.10
CA LEU A 50 6.48 -16.62 -22.69
C LEU A 50 7.83 -16.33 -23.35
N HIS A 51 8.88 -17.00 -22.86
CA HIS A 51 10.22 -16.90 -23.41
C HIS A 51 10.75 -18.29 -23.81
N PRO A 52 11.64 -18.38 -24.81
CA PRO A 52 12.61 -19.47 -24.85
C PRO A 52 13.43 -19.47 -23.56
N ALA A 53 13.95 -20.62 -23.13
CA ALA A 53 14.81 -20.70 -21.96
C ALA A 53 16.19 -21.25 -22.32
N TYR A 54 17.22 -20.74 -21.66
CA TYR A 54 18.55 -21.32 -21.67
C TYR A 54 18.80 -22.04 -20.34
N ILE A 55 19.20 -23.31 -20.42
CA ILE A 55 19.52 -24.11 -19.24
C ILE A 55 21.05 -24.09 -19.06
N TYR A 56 21.51 -23.52 -17.97
CA TYR A 56 22.93 -23.49 -17.59
C TYR A 56 23.41 -24.84 -17.10
N GLY A 57 22.55 -25.55 -16.37
CA GLY A 57 22.91 -26.84 -15.81
C GLY A 57 21.73 -27.56 -15.19
N VAL A 58 21.96 -28.83 -14.87
CA VAL A 58 21.06 -29.65 -14.07
C VAL A 58 21.76 -29.92 -12.77
N VAL A 59 21.09 -29.64 -11.66
CA VAL A 59 21.56 -30.02 -10.33
C VAL A 59 21.04 -31.43 -10.06
N PRO A 60 21.93 -32.45 -10.03
CA PRO A 60 21.51 -33.81 -9.75
C PRO A 60 21.10 -33.94 -8.29
N SER A 61 19.96 -34.56 -8.04
CA SER A 61 19.51 -34.93 -6.71
C SER A 61 18.63 -36.17 -6.84
N VAL A 62 18.71 -37.05 -5.85
CA VAL A 62 17.86 -38.25 -5.79
C VAL A 62 16.43 -37.88 -5.40
N GLU A 63 16.26 -36.86 -4.55
CA GLU A 63 14.95 -36.44 -4.03
C GLU A 63 14.33 -35.32 -4.87
N LEU A 64 15.12 -34.32 -5.27
CA LEU A 64 14.61 -33.13 -5.95
C LEU A 64 15.59 -32.63 -7.02
N PRO A 65 15.73 -33.32 -8.17
CA PRO A 65 16.55 -32.83 -9.27
C PRO A 65 15.90 -31.58 -9.89
N PHE A 66 16.68 -30.54 -10.18
CA PHE A 66 16.16 -29.32 -10.80
C PHE A 66 17.11 -28.72 -11.83
N LYS A 67 16.56 -27.88 -12.72
CA LYS A 67 17.32 -27.16 -13.75
C LYS A 67 17.64 -25.75 -13.26
N VAL A 68 18.87 -25.31 -13.50
CA VAL A 68 19.28 -23.91 -13.35
C VAL A 68 19.31 -23.29 -14.74
N GLY A 69 18.55 -22.23 -14.94
CA GLY A 69 18.38 -21.60 -16.24
C GLY A 69 17.79 -20.21 -16.12
N ALA A 70 17.70 -19.52 -17.25
CA ALA A 70 17.09 -18.19 -17.35
C ALA A 70 16.30 -18.05 -18.66
N PRO A 71 15.39 -17.07 -18.75
CA PRO A 71 14.75 -16.72 -20.02
C PRO A 71 15.84 -16.28 -21.02
N ALA A 72 15.72 -16.78 -22.24
CA ALA A 72 16.65 -16.49 -23.33
C ALA A 72 16.03 -15.42 -24.24
N GLY A 73 16.46 -14.17 -24.05
CA GLY A 73 16.00 -13.03 -24.84
C GLY A 73 14.62 -12.48 -24.42
N PRO A 74 14.07 -11.53 -25.20
CA PRO A 74 12.78 -10.90 -24.90
C PRO A 74 11.61 -11.89 -25.00
N PRO A 75 10.43 -11.56 -24.43
CA PRO A 75 9.24 -12.38 -24.57
C PRO A 75 8.91 -12.59 -26.06
N VAL A 76 8.60 -13.82 -26.43
CA VAL A 76 8.21 -14.19 -27.81
C VAL A 76 6.72 -14.47 -27.92
N GLY A 77 5.97 -14.36 -26.83
CA GLY A 77 4.53 -14.55 -26.77
C GLY A 77 4.01 -14.43 -25.34
N ALA A 78 2.82 -14.99 -25.11
CA ALA A 78 2.22 -15.09 -23.79
C ALA A 78 1.64 -16.48 -23.56
N PHE A 79 1.75 -16.97 -22.32
CA PHE A 79 0.88 -18.01 -21.82
C PHE A 79 -0.49 -17.40 -21.51
N VAL A 80 -1.53 -17.95 -22.13
CA VAL A 80 -2.91 -17.48 -22.04
C VAL A 80 -3.80 -18.39 -21.19
N GLU A 81 -3.34 -19.62 -20.95
CA GLU A 81 -4.01 -20.61 -20.11
C GLU A 81 -2.99 -21.24 -19.15
N ASP A 82 -3.37 -21.40 -17.89
CA ASP A 82 -2.64 -22.12 -16.85
C ASP A 82 -3.63 -23.02 -16.09
N ARG A 83 -3.66 -24.29 -16.48
CA ARG A 83 -4.65 -25.29 -16.08
C ARG A 83 -3.95 -26.49 -15.45
N ALA A 84 -4.73 -27.38 -14.83
CA ALA A 84 -4.20 -28.60 -14.19
C ALA A 84 -3.33 -29.47 -15.11
N ALA A 85 -3.53 -29.42 -16.43
CA ALA A 85 -2.75 -30.19 -17.40
C ALA A 85 -1.44 -29.50 -17.85
N GLY A 86 -1.25 -28.21 -17.56
CA GLY A 86 -0.15 -27.43 -18.13
C GLY A 86 -0.53 -26.02 -18.54
N LEU A 87 0.42 -25.37 -19.21
CA LEU A 87 0.27 -24.02 -19.73
C LEU A 87 0.01 -24.04 -21.23
N GLY A 88 -0.95 -23.23 -21.69
CA GLY A 88 -1.23 -22.97 -23.09
C GLY A 88 -0.68 -21.62 -23.52
N GLY A 89 0.21 -21.60 -24.51
CA GLY A 89 0.90 -20.41 -25.01
C GLY A 89 0.53 -20.04 -26.44
N VAL A 90 0.62 -18.75 -26.75
CA VAL A 90 0.45 -18.19 -28.09
C VAL A 90 1.66 -17.29 -28.40
N LEU A 91 2.42 -17.66 -29.43
CA LEU A 91 3.55 -16.88 -29.94
C LEU A 91 3.04 -15.59 -30.61
N GLY A 92 3.85 -14.53 -30.53
CA GLY A 92 3.51 -13.21 -31.06
C GLY A 92 2.46 -12.46 -30.25
N ARG A 93 1.76 -13.11 -29.30
CA ARG A 93 0.83 -12.44 -28.40
C ARG A 93 1.58 -11.64 -27.35
N VAL A 94 1.30 -10.34 -27.27
CA VAL A 94 1.82 -9.47 -26.21
C VAL A 94 1.11 -9.78 -24.90
N ALA A 95 1.89 -10.08 -23.86
CA ALA A 95 1.36 -10.24 -22.51
C ALA A 95 0.87 -8.89 -21.97
N ARG A 96 -0.31 -8.87 -21.36
CA ARG A 96 -0.78 -7.76 -20.54
C ARG A 96 0.13 -7.62 -19.32
N SER A 97 0.68 -6.43 -19.16
CA SER A 97 1.62 -6.13 -18.08
C SER A 97 1.40 -4.72 -17.53
N VAL A 98 1.93 -4.52 -16.33
CA VAL A 98 2.08 -3.21 -15.69
C VAL A 98 3.57 -2.90 -15.57
N THR A 99 3.97 -1.68 -15.92
CA THR A 99 5.34 -1.21 -15.71
C THR A 99 5.50 -0.70 -14.28
N LEU A 100 6.46 -1.25 -13.54
CA LEU A 100 6.85 -0.84 -12.21
C LEU A 100 8.19 -0.11 -12.32
N SER A 101 8.26 1.12 -11.82
CA SER A 101 9.48 1.93 -11.82
C SER A 101 9.75 2.41 -10.40
N ILE A 102 10.75 1.83 -9.74
CA ILE A 102 11.07 2.09 -8.34
C ILE A 102 12.42 2.79 -8.27
N ASP A 103 12.44 4.03 -7.81
CA ASP A 103 13.64 4.83 -7.59
C ASP A 103 13.89 4.95 -6.08
N ALA A 104 14.85 4.18 -5.58
CA ALA A 104 15.22 4.14 -4.17
C ALA A 104 16.55 4.85 -3.94
N GLY A 105 16.64 5.60 -2.84
CA GLY A 105 17.87 6.24 -2.38
C GLY A 105 18.09 6.07 -0.88
N ASP A 106 19.35 5.99 -0.47
CA ASP A 106 19.76 6.12 0.94
C ASP A 106 20.60 7.40 1.09
N GLY A 107 20.05 8.39 1.80
CA GLY A 107 20.69 9.69 1.97
C GLY A 107 21.94 9.67 2.86
N GLY A 108 22.08 8.65 3.72
CA GLY A 108 23.26 8.48 4.57
C GLY A 108 24.44 7.87 3.82
N LEU A 109 24.16 6.92 2.92
CA LEU A 109 25.17 6.24 2.10
C LEU A 109 25.44 6.92 0.75
N GLY A 110 24.58 7.86 0.32
CA GLY A 110 24.66 8.48 -1.00
C GLY A 110 24.40 7.50 -2.14
N ARG A 111 23.73 6.38 -1.87
CA ARG A 111 23.39 5.35 -2.86
C ARG A 111 22.02 5.64 -3.46
N ARG A 112 21.87 5.42 -4.76
CA ARG A 112 20.59 5.51 -5.46
C ARG A 112 20.50 4.42 -6.53
N ARG A 113 19.33 3.83 -6.67
CA ARG A 113 19.05 2.77 -7.64
C ARG A 113 17.65 2.95 -8.19
N THR A 114 17.53 2.85 -9.51
CA THR A 114 16.23 2.77 -10.17
C THR A 114 16.07 1.37 -10.77
N LEU A 115 15.00 0.67 -10.40
CA LEU A 115 14.59 -0.60 -10.98
C LEU A 115 13.37 -0.39 -11.88
N ASN A 116 13.42 -0.94 -13.09
CA ASN A 116 12.35 -0.94 -14.07
C ASN A 116 11.95 -2.38 -14.40
N VAL A 117 10.71 -2.72 -14.07
CA VAL A 117 10.18 -4.08 -14.16
C VAL A 117 8.85 -4.05 -14.91
N GLN A 118 8.67 -4.96 -15.86
CA GLN A 118 7.37 -5.27 -16.43
C GLN A 118 6.81 -6.48 -15.69
N ALA A 119 5.74 -6.29 -14.94
CA ALA A 119 5.07 -7.35 -14.17
C ALA A 119 3.80 -7.81 -14.87
N VAL A 120 3.47 -9.10 -14.75
CA VAL A 120 2.18 -9.63 -15.24
C VAL A 120 1.02 -8.87 -14.60
N LEU A 121 0.03 -8.49 -15.41
CA LEU A 121 -1.16 -7.80 -14.91
C LEU A 121 -2.22 -8.82 -14.50
N ASP A 122 -2.16 -9.21 -13.23
CA ASP A 122 -3.09 -10.09 -12.51
C ASP A 122 -3.40 -9.44 -11.16
N ASP A 123 -4.65 -9.54 -10.70
CA ASP A 123 -5.17 -8.83 -9.52
C ASP A 123 -4.61 -9.34 -8.19
N GLU A 124 -4.05 -10.55 -8.15
CA GLU A 124 -3.33 -11.06 -6.98
C GLU A 124 -1.81 -10.91 -7.10
N LEU A 125 -1.27 -11.11 -8.31
CA LEU A 125 0.18 -11.11 -8.51
C LEU A 125 0.76 -9.70 -8.62
N ALA A 126 0.11 -8.76 -9.32
CA ALA A 126 0.68 -7.44 -9.57
C ALA A 126 1.01 -6.67 -8.26
N PRO A 127 0.16 -6.67 -7.21
CA PRO A 127 0.52 -6.10 -5.92
C PRO A 127 1.75 -6.78 -5.29
N THR A 128 1.79 -8.11 -5.28
CA THR A 128 2.93 -8.87 -4.73
C THR A 128 4.24 -8.58 -5.48
N LEU A 129 4.18 -8.46 -6.81
CA LEU A 129 5.33 -8.14 -7.64
C LEU A 129 5.82 -6.70 -7.43
N LEU A 130 4.91 -5.76 -7.17
CA LEU A 130 5.25 -4.40 -6.72
C LEU A 130 5.97 -4.43 -5.37
N ALA A 131 5.44 -5.17 -4.40
CA ALA A 131 6.07 -5.37 -3.09
C ALA A 131 7.51 -5.91 -3.21
N VAL A 132 7.71 -6.99 -3.97
CA VAL A 132 9.04 -7.55 -4.23
C VAL A 132 9.97 -6.52 -4.87
N THR A 133 9.48 -5.75 -5.84
CA THR A 133 10.30 -4.74 -6.54
C THR A 133 10.73 -3.60 -5.60
N ILE A 134 9.82 -3.11 -4.74
CA ILE A 134 10.14 -2.10 -3.72
C ILE A 134 11.17 -2.64 -2.74
N MET A 135 10.94 -3.85 -2.22
CA MET A 135 11.84 -4.50 -1.26
C MET A 135 13.25 -4.63 -1.83
N GLN A 136 13.41 -5.12 -3.07
CA GLN A 136 14.72 -5.26 -3.70
C GLN A 136 15.41 -3.91 -3.90
N ALA A 137 14.70 -2.89 -4.40
CA ALA A 137 15.27 -1.56 -4.61
C ALA A 137 15.77 -0.94 -3.30
N MET A 138 14.96 -1.02 -2.23
CA MET A 138 15.33 -0.49 -0.91
C MET A 138 16.47 -1.29 -0.27
N ALA A 139 16.43 -2.62 -0.32
CA ALA A 139 17.48 -3.47 0.25
C ALA A 139 18.85 -3.21 -0.41
N GLU A 140 18.90 -3.05 -1.73
CA GLU A 140 20.13 -2.78 -2.49
C GLU A 140 20.79 -1.45 -2.07
N VAL A 141 20.00 -0.39 -1.85
CA VAL A 141 20.55 0.92 -1.47
C VAL A 141 20.85 1.06 0.02
N MET A 142 20.08 0.40 0.89
CA MET A 142 20.23 0.49 2.33
C MET A 142 21.41 -0.32 2.86
N ASP A 143 21.69 -1.50 2.29
CA ASP A 143 22.79 -2.39 2.72
C ASP A 143 22.78 -2.72 4.23
N ARG A 144 21.56 -2.76 4.80
CA ARG A 144 21.31 -3.08 6.20
C ARG A 144 19.85 -3.47 6.41
N ALA A 145 19.61 -4.25 7.45
CA ALA A 145 18.29 -4.33 8.08
C ALA A 145 18.12 -3.19 9.11
N GLY A 146 16.89 -2.92 9.52
CA GLY A 146 16.62 -2.03 10.64
C GLY A 146 15.64 -0.90 10.33
N GLY A 147 15.36 -0.11 11.36
CA GLY A 147 14.49 1.06 11.26
C GLY A 147 15.08 2.23 10.48
N GLY A 148 14.30 3.32 10.45
CA GLY A 148 14.63 4.56 9.77
C GLY A 148 13.37 5.37 9.49
N THR A 149 13.56 6.47 8.77
CA THR A 149 12.47 7.26 8.20
C THR A 149 12.58 7.19 6.68
N ALA A 150 11.46 6.98 5.98
CA ALA A 150 11.38 7.02 4.53
C ALA A 150 10.47 8.16 4.10
N ARG A 151 10.95 9.00 3.17
CA ARG A 151 10.07 9.87 2.38
C ARG A 151 9.72 9.09 1.13
N MET A 152 8.43 8.90 0.90
CA MET A 152 7.95 8.07 -0.20
C MET A 152 6.92 8.81 -1.02
N GLU A 153 7.02 8.69 -2.33
CA GLU A 153 6.03 9.18 -3.29
C GLU A 153 5.66 8.02 -4.21
N TRP A 154 4.38 7.88 -4.55
CA TRP A 154 3.95 6.92 -5.54
C TRP A 154 2.88 7.48 -6.45
N SER A 155 2.84 6.96 -7.67
CA SER A 155 1.77 7.25 -8.60
C SER A 155 1.35 6.03 -9.41
N ILE A 156 0.06 5.97 -9.71
CA ILE A 156 -0.54 4.91 -10.52
C ILE A 156 -1.32 5.56 -11.65
N GLU A 157 -0.96 5.21 -12.88
CA GLU A 157 -1.65 5.64 -14.11
C GLU A 157 -2.12 4.42 -14.90
N GLY A 158 -3.24 4.57 -15.59
CA GLY A 158 -3.83 3.48 -16.35
C GLY A 158 -5.17 3.84 -16.97
N GLU A 159 -5.72 2.89 -17.73
CA GLU A 159 -7.07 3.03 -18.28
C GLU A 159 -8.10 2.89 -17.14
N GLY A 160 -9.21 3.63 -17.24
CA GLY A 160 -10.23 3.71 -16.19
C GLY A 160 -9.99 4.80 -15.15
N LEU A 161 -8.77 5.37 -15.07
CA LEU A 161 -8.47 6.52 -14.21
C LEU A 161 -8.53 7.82 -15.03
N ALA A 162 -9.31 8.80 -14.57
CA ALA A 162 -9.40 10.11 -15.23
C ALA A 162 -8.08 10.89 -15.22
N GLN A 163 -7.27 10.68 -14.16
CA GLN A 163 -5.95 11.26 -13.98
C GLN A 163 -5.08 10.30 -13.14
N PRO A 164 -3.74 10.38 -13.23
CA PRO A 164 -2.87 9.59 -12.38
C PRO A 164 -3.18 9.81 -10.90
N LEU A 165 -3.39 8.73 -10.15
CA LEU A 165 -3.46 8.79 -8.70
C LEU A 165 -2.05 9.07 -8.19
N ARG A 166 -1.88 10.12 -7.38
CA ARG A 166 -0.58 10.50 -6.81
C ARG A 166 -0.68 10.60 -5.30
N ARG A 167 0.37 10.14 -4.63
CA ARG A 167 0.49 10.14 -3.18
C ARG A 167 1.93 10.39 -2.75
N ASP A 168 2.03 10.99 -1.58
CA ASP A 168 3.27 11.21 -0.86
C ASP A 168 3.08 10.89 0.62
N ASP A 169 4.15 10.49 1.28
CA ASP A 169 4.12 10.11 2.67
C ASP A 169 5.49 10.21 3.36
N LEU A 170 5.45 10.35 4.69
CA LEU A 170 6.60 10.23 5.57
C LEU A 170 6.36 9.08 6.54
N ILE A 171 7.16 8.04 6.41
CA ILE A 171 7.01 6.78 7.13
C ILE A 171 8.18 6.63 8.10
N TYR A 172 7.91 6.11 9.29
CA TYR A 172 8.94 5.77 10.27
C TYR A 172 8.71 4.38 10.80
N SER A 173 9.78 3.60 10.89
CA SER A 173 9.80 2.33 11.60
C SER A 173 11.00 2.28 12.53
N ALA A 174 10.82 1.71 13.72
CA ALA A 174 11.93 1.46 14.63
C ALA A 174 12.75 0.22 14.22
N ASN A 175 12.13 -0.73 13.52
CA ASN A 175 12.67 -2.09 13.34
C ASN A 175 12.87 -2.45 11.87
N ASP A 176 11.92 -2.10 11.01
CA ASP A 176 11.95 -2.46 9.59
C ASP A 176 11.27 -1.35 8.77
N ILE A 177 12.07 -0.48 8.16
CA ILE A 177 11.56 0.60 7.32
C ILE A 177 11.10 0.10 5.94
N ILE A 178 11.59 -1.05 5.47
CA ILE A 178 11.19 -1.62 4.19
C ILE A 178 9.76 -2.15 4.31
N GLY A 179 9.51 -2.98 5.33
CA GLY A 179 8.18 -3.50 5.62
C GLY A 179 7.15 -2.42 5.88
N GLU A 180 7.52 -1.33 6.57
CA GLU A 180 6.60 -0.23 6.90
C GLU A 180 6.29 0.70 5.70
N ALA A 181 7.21 0.83 4.73
CA ALA A 181 7.00 1.73 3.59
C ALA A 181 6.15 1.10 2.46
N MET A 182 6.19 -0.21 2.35
CA MET A 182 5.54 -0.97 1.28
C MET A 182 4.00 -0.94 1.24
N PRO A 183 3.25 -0.93 2.37
CA PRO A 183 1.80 -1.04 2.39
C PRO A 183 1.06 0.04 1.59
N GLY A 184 1.52 1.30 1.64
CA GLY A 184 0.89 2.43 0.97
C GLY A 184 0.66 2.20 -0.53
N PRO A 185 1.72 2.07 -1.36
CA PRO A 185 1.56 1.79 -2.79
C PRO A 185 0.93 0.42 -3.07
N LEU A 186 1.21 -0.60 -2.24
CA LEU A 186 0.68 -1.95 -2.39
C LEU A 186 -0.85 -1.97 -2.30
N PHE A 187 -1.40 -1.47 -1.19
CA PHE A 187 -2.85 -1.45 -0.98
C PHE A 187 -3.55 -0.42 -1.86
N THR A 188 -2.85 0.61 -2.32
CA THR A 188 -3.40 1.50 -3.35
C THR A 188 -3.63 0.74 -4.66
N LEU A 189 -2.64 -0.04 -5.12
CA LEU A 189 -2.77 -0.84 -6.34
C LEU A 189 -3.83 -1.94 -6.20
N ASP A 190 -3.82 -2.66 -5.07
CA ASP A 190 -4.78 -3.71 -4.76
C ASP A 190 -6.22 -3.19 -4.77
N ALA A 191 -6.48 -2.08 -4.08
CA ALA A 191 -7.81 -1.46 -4.03
C ALA A 191 -8.31 -1.04 -5.41
N LEU A 192 -7.42 -0.58 -6.31
CA LEU A 192 -7.79 -0.25 -7.69
C LEU A 192 -8.08 -1.49 -8.54
N LEU A 193 -7.30 -2.56 -8.40
CA LEU A 193 -7.49 -3.78 -9.18
C LEU A 193 -8.75 -4.56 -8.77
N ARG A 194 -9.09 -4.55 -7.48
CA ARG A 194 -10.20 -5.31 -6.90
C ARG A 194 -11.48 -4.49 -6.68
N ASN A 195 -11.57 -3.29 -7.24
CA ASN A 195 -12.74 -2.44 -7.04
C ASN A 195 -13.99 -2.99 -7.77
N ASP A 196 -15.16 -2.84 -7.15
CA ASP A 196 -16.45 -3.32 -7.70
C ASP A 196 -17.11 -2.35 -8.70
N PHE A 197 -16.53 -1.17 -8.92
CA PHE A 197 -17.21 -0.09 -9.65
C PHE A 197 -16.91 -0.10 -11.14
N SER A 198 -15.64 -0.24 -11.53
CA SER A 198 -15.20 -0.13 -12.91
C SER A 198 -13.84 -0.78 -13.12
N LEU A 199 -13.64 -1.38 -14.30
CA LEU A 199 -12.35 -1.97 -14.66
C LEU A 199 -11.26 -0.88 -14.71
N VAL A 200 -10.20 -1.08 -13.92
CA VAL A 200 -8.97 -0.29 -13.99
C VAL A 200 -7.88 -1.16 -14.57
N VAL A 201 -7.15 -0.65 -15.58
CA VAL A 201 -6.01 -1.34 -16.19
C VAL A 201 -4.75 -0.49 -15.96
N PRO A 202 -4.04 -0.70 -14.84
CA PRO A 202 -2.78 -0.02 -14.57
C PRO A 202 -1.78 -0.24 -15.69
N LYS A 203 -1.21 0.84 -16.20
CA LYS A 203 -0.12 0.80 -17.18
C LYS A 203 1.22 1.02 -16.53
N ARG A 204 1.26 1.91 -15.53
CA ARG A 204 2.49 2.25 -14.84
C ARG A 204 2.25 2.55 -13.37
N VAL A 205 3.13 2.01 -12.53
CA VAL A 205 3.28 2.34 -11.12
C VAL A 205 4.68 2.89 -10.92
N GLU A 206 4.77 4.13 -10.49
CA GLU A 206 6.03 4.76 -10.11
C GLU A 206 6.11 4.88 -8.59
N VAL A 207 7.27 4.56 -8.03
CA VAL A 207 7.56 4.76 -6.60
C VAL A 207 8.91 5.43 -6.49
N LYS A 208 8.99 6.50 -5.70
CA LYS A 208 10.23 7.13 -5.28
C LYS A 208 10.34 7.02 -3.77
N VAL A 209 11.48 6.56 -3.27
CA VAL A 209 11.70 6.41 -1.84
C VAL A 209 13.10 6.87 -1.47
N ASP A 210 13.19 7.87 -0.59
CA ASP A 210 14.45 8.32 -0.01
C ASP A 210 14.46 7.93 1.48
N VAL A 211 15.34 6.99 1.81
CA VAL A 211 15.52 6.46 3.17
C VAL A 211 16.56 7.29 3.92
N LEU A 212 16.25 7.56 5.18
CA LEU A 212 17.10 8.21 6.16
C LEU A 212 17.24 7.27 7.36
N GLN A 213 18.47 7.04 7.83
CA GLN A 213 18.69 6.29 9.06
C GLN A 213 18.20 7.06 10.31
N GLU A 214 18.08 8.37 10.20
CA GLU A 214 17.57 9.24 11.27
C GLU A 214 16.11 8.91 11.64
N ARG A 215 15.81 8.94 12.95
CA ARG A 215 14.44 8.90 13.47
C ARG A 215 13.82 10.30 13.43
N ARG A 216 12.92 10.55 12.48
CA ARG A 216 12.16 11.81 12.38
C ARG A 216 10.74 11.64 12.88
N THR A 217 10.59 11.50 14.19
CA THR A 217 9.28 11.39 14.84
C THR A 217 9.06 12.53 15.82
N ALA A 218 7.82 12.98 15.96
CA ALA A 218 7.40 13.89 17.02
C ALA A 218 6.23 13.30 17.79
N ARG A 219 6.41 13.10 19.10
CA ARG A 219 5.35 12.58 19.97
C ARG A 219 4.48 13.73 20.44
N LEU A 220 3.16 13.61 20.27
CA LEU A 220 2.20 14.54 20.86
C LEU A 220 2.23 14.39 22.39
N ILE A 221 2.51 15.48 23.11
CA ILE A 221 2.68 15.46 24.58
C ILE A 221 1.62 16.27 25.33
N GLU A 222 1.05 17.30 24.70
CA GLU A 222 0.03 18.14 25.32
C GLU A 222 -0.87 18.76 24.24
N VAL A 223 -2.15 18.92 24.57
CA VAL A 223 -3.15 19.56 23.71
C VAL A 223 -4.02 20.47 24.56
N THR A 224 -4.14 21.72 24.16
CA THR A 224 -5.04 22.69 24.78
C THR A 224 -5.96 23.31 23.74
N CYS A 225 -7.19 23.64 24.15
CA CYS A 225 -8.16 24.33 23.31
C CYS A 225 -8.43 25.72 23.88
N GLU A 226 -8.41 26.71 23.00
CA GLU A 226 -8.69 28.11 23.31
C GLU A 226 -9.70 28.68 22.30
N PRO A 227 -10.86 29.18 22.76
CA PRO A 227 -11.35 29.16 24.14
C PRO A 227 -11.83 27.74 24.57
N LYS A 228 -11.88 27.48 25.89
CA LYS A 228 -12.44 26.23 26.45
C LYS A 228 -13.98 26.17 26.39
N THR A 229 -14.61 27.32 26.21
CA THR A 229 -16.05 27.51 26.08
C THR A 229 -16.32 28.37 24.85
N ALA A 230 -17.15 27.89 23.94
CA ALA A 230 -17.44 28.56 22.67
C ALA A 230 -18.94 28.45 22.34
N LYS A 231 -19.43 29.27 21.41
CA LYS A 231 -20.77 29.14 20.82
C LYS A 231 -20.69 28.42 19.47
N ALA A 232 -21.81 27.88 19.01
CA ALA A 232 -21.91 27.38 17.65
C ALA A 232 -21.57 28.51 16.64
N GLY A 233 -20.74 28.21 15.65
CA GLY A 233 -20.22 29.21 14.70
C GLY A 233 -18.94 29.93 15.12
N ASP A 234 -18.46 29.76 16.36
CA ASP A 234 -17.19 30.34 16.82
C ASP A 234 -15.98 29.58 16.25
N GLU A 235 -14.85 30.28 16.19
CA GLU A 235 -13.55 29.73 15.80
C GLU A 235 -12.78 29.29 17.05
N VAL A 236 -12.24 28.07 17.02
CA VAL A 236 -11.48 27.47 18.13
C VAL A 236 -10.08 27.16 17.65
N THR A 237 -9.09 27.58 18.43
CA THR A 237 -7.68 27.25 18.20
C THR A 237 -7.24 26.15 19.14
N VAL A 238 -6.73 25.07 18.57
CA VAL A 238 -6.13 23.94 19.27
C VAL A 238 -4.63 24.09 19.24
N ARG A 239 -4.00 24.26 20.40
CA ARG A 239 -2.54 24.27 20.53
C ARG A 239 -2.08 22.86 20.86
N ALA A 240 -1.29 22.29 19.96
CA ALA A 240 -0.67 20.99 20.12
C ALA A 240 0.82 21.15 20.37
N ARG A 241 1.30 20.63 21.51
CA ARG A 241 2.71 20.58 21.85
C ARG A 241 3.27 19.22 21.51
N LEU A 242 4.33 19.20 20.71
CA LEU A 242 4.99 17.99 20.25
C LEU A 242 6.43 17.94 20.75
N GLN A 243 6.88 16.73 21.07
CA GLN A 243 8.25 16.41 21.46
C GLN A 243 8.92 15.62 20.33
N PRO A 244 9.71 16.28 19.46
CA PRO A 244 10.60 15.61 18.53
C PRO A 244 11.56 14.67 19.26
N TYR A 245 11.95 13.57 18.60
CA TYR A 245 12.93 12.65 19.14
C TYR A 245 14.28 13.35 19.33
N ARG A 246 14.73 13.46 20.60
CA ARG A 246 15.95 14.18 21.00
C ARG A 246 16.02 15.66 20.56
N GLY A 247 14.89 16.28 20.21
CA GLY A 247 14.79 17.70 19.85
C GLY A 247 14.16 18.55 20.95
N GLN A 248 14.08 19.86 20.71
CA GLN A 248 13.32 20.76 21.58
C GLN A 248 11.81 20.64 21.31
N PRO A 249 10.95 20.78 22.33
CA PRO A 249 9.50 20.82 22.11
C PRO A 249 9.11 21.91 21.12
N LEU A 250 8.15 21.61 20.25
CA LEU A 250 7.57 22.56 19.29
C LEU A 250 6.05 22.63 19.48
N GLU A 251 5.47 23.78 19.13
CA GLU A 251 4.02 24.00 19.18
C GLU A 251 3.46 24.19 17.77
N ARG A 252 2.26 23.64 17.55
CA ARG A 252 1.48 23.83 16.33
C ARG A 252 0.05 24.18 16.68
N ASN A 253 -0.47 25.19 16.00
CA ASN A 253 -1.84 25.64 16.16
C ASN A 253 -2.67 25.09 15.00
N LEU A 254 -3.80 24.48 15.32
CA LEU A 254 -4.81 24.06 14.38
C LEU A 254 -6.09 24.82 14.67
N THR A 255 -6.70 25.38 13.65
CA THR A 255 -7.87 26.22 13.82
C THR A 255 -9.03 25.69 12.98
N PHE A 256 -10.18 25.52 13.62
CA PHE A 256 -11.41 25.11 12.97
C PHE A 256 -12.60 25.91 13.51
N ARG A 257 -13.68 25.92 12.73
CA ARG A 257 -14.93 26.59 13.08
C ARG A 257 -15.96 25.57 13.53
N ILE A 258 -16.63 25.83 14.65
CA ILE A 258 -17.73 24.99 15.13
C ILE A 258 -18.93 25.17 14.18
N PRO A 259 -19.53 24.10 13.66
CA PRO A 259 -20.74 24.20 12.84
C PRO A 259 -21.86 24.97 13.54
N ALA A 260 -22.59 25.80 12.80
CA ALA A 260 -23.63 26.67 13.36
C ALA A 260 -24.84 25.90 13.92
N ASP A 261 -25.02 24.65 13.51
CA ASP A 261 -26.07 23.71 13.92
C ASP A 261 -25.65 22.80 15.09
N THR A 262 -24.47 23.03 15.68
CA THR A 262 -23.96 22.23 16.79
C THR A 262 -24.81 22.43 18.05
N ALA A 263 -25.33 21.33 18.60
CA ALA A 263 -26.10 21.35 19.84
C ALA A 263 -25.22 21.78 21.05
N PRO A 264 -25.79 22.50 22.04
CA PRO A 264 -25.08 22.83 23.27
C PRO A 264 -24.69 21.57 24.04
N GLY A 265 -23.49 21.55 24.64
CA GLY A 265 -22.99 20.40 25.37
C GLY A 265 -21.47 20.29 25.40
N SER A 266 -20.96 19.21 25.98
CA SER A 266 -19.53 18.92 25.99
C SER A 266 -19.17 18.13 24.72
N LEU A 267 -18.25 18.67 23.93
CA LEU A 267 -17.65 18.00 22.79
C LEU A 267 -16.22 17.57 23.11
N VAL A 268 -15.72 16.62 22.33
CA VAL A 268 -14.36 16.10 22.42
C VAL A 268 -13.57 16.63 21.23
N VAL A 269 -12.45 17.28 21.52
CA VAL A 269 -11.43 17.61 20.52
C VAL A 269 -10.36 16.54 20.58
N GLU A 270 -10.27 15.72 19.54
CA GLU A 270 -9.25 14.69 19.40
C GLU A 270 -8.15 15.21 18.48
N VAL A 271 -6.90 15.20 18.95
CA VAL A 271 -5.73 15.57 18.17
C VAL A 271 -4.82 14.36 18.03
N HIS A 272 -4.41 14.06 16.81
CA HIS A 272 -3.64 12.85 16.52
C HIS A 272 -2.75 12.99 15.28
N GLY A 273 -1.69 12.18 15.25
CA GLY A 273 -1.02 11.83 14.00
C GLY A 273 -1.76 10.71 13.27
N ARG A 274 -1.14 10.13 12.24
CA ARG A 274 -1.73 8.98 11.55
C ARG A 274 -1.89 7.77 12.51
N PRO A 275 -3.07 7.13 12.58
CA PRO A 275 -3.25 5.86 13.30
C PRO A 275 -2.41 4.73 12.69
N ALA A 276 -1.84 3.84 13.48
CA ALA A 276 -1.08 2.69 12.94
C ALA A 276 -1.95 1.78 12.05
N ALA A 277 -3.18 1.52 12.50
CA ALA A 277 -4.20 0.82 11.71
C ALA A 277 -4.58 1.49 10.35
N ALA A 278 -4.07 2.69 10.07
CA ALA A 278 -4.34 3.40 8.82
C ALA A 278 -3.51 2.90 7.62
N ASP A 279 -2.43 2.16 7.87
CA ASP A 279 -1.49 1.72 6.84
C ASP A 279 -1.86 0.32 6.27
N GLY A 280 -2.95 -0.28 6.76
CA GLY A 280 -3.48 -1.56 6.32
C GLY A 280 -4.41 -1.50 5.08
N PRO A 281 -4.96 -2.66 4.69
CA PRO A 281 -5.94 -2.76 3.61
C PRO A 281 -7.13 -1.83 3.83
N LEU A 282 -7.64 -1.25 2.75
CA LEU A 282 -8.79 -0.35 2.81
C LEU A 282 -10.07 -1.15 3.13
N SER A 283 -10.37 -1.33 4.41
CA SER A 283 -11.55 -2.06 4.87
C SER A 283 -12.69 -1.11 5.28
N GLN A 284 -13.92 -1.61 5.25
CA GLN A 284 -15.08 -0.86 5.73
C GLN A 284 -14.87 -0.33 7.16
N ALA A 285 -14.26 -1.13 8.03
CA ALA A 285 -14.02 -0.69 9.40
C ALA A 285 -12.96 0.41 9.52
N VAL A 286 -11.90 0.37 8.71
CA VAL A 286 -10.91 1.47 8.64
C VAL A 286 -11.58 2.76 8.14
N LEU A 287 -12.45 2.66 7.13
CA LEU A 287 -13.21 3.81 6.63
C LEU A 287 -14.14 4.39 7.70
N MET A 288 -14.90 3.54 8.38
CA MET A 288 -15.80 3.94 9.45
C MET A 288 -15.05 4.58 10.63
N ALA A 289 -13.89 4.03 11.02
CA ALA A 289 -13.04 4.61 12.06
C ALA A 289 -12.56 6.02 11.70
N ARG A 290 -12.34 6.28 10.41
CA ARG A 290 -12.01 7.60 9.85
C ARG A 290 -13.23 8.50 9.60
N GLY A 291 -14.44 8.05 9.94
CA GLY A 291 -15.66 8.79 9.65
C GLY A 291 -15.97 8.93 8.15
N LEU A 292 -15.39 8.05 7.32
CA LEU A 292 -15.59 8.00 5.89
C LEU A 292 -16.67 6.97 5.55
N ALA A 293 -17.57 7.34 4.63
CA ALA A 293 -18.50 6.38 4.06
C ALA A 293 -17.75 5.43 3.10
N PRO A 294 -18.22 4.17 2.95
CA PRO A 294 -17.76 3.30 1.87
C PRO A 294 -17.94 4.01 0.52
N PRO A 295 -16.91 4.00 -0.36
CA PRO A 295 -17.04 4.54 -1.70
C PRO A 295 -18.23 3.91 -2.44
N ALA A 296 -18.98 4.73 -3.17
CA ALA A 296 -20.08 4.29 -4.05
C ALA A 296 -19.69 4.33 -5.54
N SER A 297 -18.48 4.80 -5.86
CA SER A 297 -17.95 4.89 -7.22
C SER A 297 -16.43 4.82 -7.25
N LEU A 298 -15.85 4.56 -8.43
CA LEU A 298 -14.39 4.59 -8.63
C LEU A 298 -13.82 5.98 -8.29
N ASP A 299 -14.50 7.06 -8.64
CA ASP A 299 -14.06 8.42 -8.32
C ASP A 299 -14.05 8.69 -6.80
N GLU A 300 -14.99 8.11 -6.04
CA GLU A 300 -14.96 8.17 -4.58
C GLU A 300 -13.82 7.35 -4.00
N LEU A 301 -13.58 6.15 -4.53
CA LEU A 301 -12.46 5.30 -4.10
C LEU A 301 -11.12 6.00 -4.35
N VAL A 302 -10.91 6.54 -5.55
CA VAL A 302 -9.72 7.30 -5.90
C VAL A 302 -9.56 8.51 -4.99
N ARG A 303 -10.65 9.22 -4.67
CA ARG A 303 -10.60 10.33 -3.70
C ARG A 303 -10.14 9.86 -2.33
N VAL A 304 -10.74 8.80 -1.79
CA VAL A 304 -10.38 8.22 -0.47
C VAL A 304 -8.92 7.79 -0.42
N LEU A 305 -8.43 7.11 -1.47
CA LEU A 305 -7.02 6.71 -1.58
C LEU A 305 -6.11 7.94 -1.67
N SER A 306 -6.47 8.93 -2.48
CA SER A 306 -5.68 10.16 -2.68
C SER A 306 -5.61 11.05 -1.43
N SER A 307 -6.65 11.03 -0.59
CA SER A 307 -6.79 11.87 0.61
C SER A 307 -6.43 11.14 1.90
N ALA A 308 -5.78 9.98 1.82
CA ALA A 308 -5.35 9.27 3.02
C ALA A 308 -4.41 10.15 3.87
N GLN A 309 -4.55 10.04 5.18
CA GLN A 309 -3.75 10.80 6.13
C GLN A 309 -2.25 10.48 5.95
N ARG A 310 -1.40 11.51 5.92
CA ARG A 310 0.06 11.36 5.83
C ARG A 310 0.66 11.10 7.20
N GLY A 311 1.77 10.38 7.29
CA GLY A 311 2.46 10.11 8.56
C GLY A 311 2.96 11.38 9.26
N ASN A 312 3.24 12.44 8.50
CA ASN A 312 3.64 13.75 9.02
C ASN A 312 2.49 14.76 9.18
N SER A 313 1.24 14.31 9.06
CA SER A 313 0.09 15.16 9.37
C SER A 313 -0.21 15.14 10.86
N LEU A 314 -0.62 16.30 11.37
CA LEU A 314 -1.25 16.47 12.67
C LEU A 314 -2.66 16.93 12.41
N SER A 315 -3.64 16.16 12.85
CA SER A 315 -5.06 16.44 12.66
C SER A 315 -5.72 16.74 14.00
N ALA A 316 -6.63 17.70 13.99
CA ALA A 316 -7.52 18.03 15.09
C ALA A 316 -8.96 17.89 14.62
N GLU A 317 -9.73 17.07 15.32
CA GLU A 317 -11.10 16.72 14.95
C GLU A 317 -12.05 16.97 16.13
N LEU A 318 -13.18 17.62 15.83
CA LEU A 318 -14.25 17.87 16.78
C LEU A 318 -15.31 16.77 16.68
N LEU A 319 -15.56 16.07 17.78
CA LEU A 319 -16.43 14.89 17.83
C LEU A 319 -17.45 15.02 18.96
N THR A 320 -18.59 14.34 18.81
CA THR A 320 -19.44 14.06 19.97
C THR A 320 -18.74 13.04 20.89
N PRO A 321 -19.07 13.02 22.20
CA PRO A 321 -18.54 12.00 23.10
C PRO A 321 -18.82 10.57 22.63
N GLU A 322 -20.00 10.29 22.05
CA GLU A 322 -20.29 8.96 21.52
C GLU A 322 -19.37 8.62 20.35
N ALA A 323 -19.22 9.52 19.38
CA ALA A 323 -18.38 9.33 18.20
C ALA A 323 -16.91 9.08 18.58
N ALA A 324 -16.38 9.85 19.55
CA ALA A 324 -15.01 9.68 20.04
C ALA A 324 -14.81 8.31 20.71
N ASN A 325 -15.78 7.84 21.50
CA ASN A 325 -15.71 6.53 22.16
C ASN A 325 -15.82 5.37 21.17
N SER A 326 -16.77 5.45 20.23
CA SER A 326 -16.92 4.43 19.19
C SER A 326 -15.65 4.29 18.34
N ARG A 327 -15.07 5.42 17.91
CA ARG A 327 -13.82 5.43 17.15
C ARG A 327 -12.66 4.76 17.89
N GLN A 328 -12.53 5.03 19.19
CA GLN A 328 -11.48 4.43 20.01
C GLN A 328 -11.58 2.91 20.03
N GLN A 329 -12.79 2.38 20.22
CA GLN A 329 -13.02 0.93 20.24
C GLN A 329 -12.65 0.26 18.91
N VAL A 330 -12.88 0.94 17.78
CA VAL A 330 -12.49 0.40 16.46
C VAL A 330 -10.96 0.37 16.31
N PHE A 331 -10.27 1.45 16.65
CA PHE A 331 -8.80 1.48 16.56
C PHE A 331 -8.13 0.51 17.52
N GLU A 332 -8.60 0.38 18.76
CA GLU A 332 -8.09 -0.62 19.71
C GLU A 332 -8.24 -2.05 19.19
N ARG A 333 -9.34 -2.34 18.49
CA ARG A 333 -9.53 -3.65 17.84
C ARG A 333 -8.61 -3.85 16.65
N LEU A 334 -8.47 -2.83 15.79
CA LEU A 334 -7.58 -2.88 14.63
C LEU A 334 -6.12 -3.07 15.07
N ASP A 335 -5.67 -2.33 16.09
CA ASP A 335 -4.32 -2.44 16.63
C ASP A 335 -4.07 -3.80 17.31
N ALA A 336 -5.12 -4.48 17.77
CA ALA A 336 -5.06 -5.83 18.32
C ALA A 336 -5.10 -6.94 17.24
N MET A 337 -5.33 -6.59 15.98
CA MET A 337 -5.31 -7.58 14.89
C MET A 337 -3.87 -8.02 14.61
N PRO A 338 -3.66 -9.28 14.19
CA PRO A 338 -2.35 -9.73 13.76
C PRO A 338 -1.91 -8.88 12.56
N SER A 339 -0.66 -8.42 12.59
CA SER A 339 0.00 -7.78 11.45
C SER A 339 0.07 -8.78 10.29
N LEU A 340 -0.23 -8.33 9.07
CA LEU A 340 -0.02 -9.17 7.88
C LEU A 340 1.48 -9.47 7.73
N ASP A 341 1.82 -10.76 7.74
CA ASP A 341 3.12 -11.21 7.23
C ASP A 341 2.94 -11.51 5.75
N LEU A 342 3.33 -10.54 4.90
CA LEU A 342 3.23 -10.65 3.44
C LEU A 342 4.11 -11.77 2.86
N PHE A 343 5.01 -12.36 3.66
CA PHE A 343 5.92 -13.42 3.25
C PHE A 343 5.70 -14.73 4.01
N SER A 344 4.59 -14.87 4.75
CA SER A 344 4.27 -16.14 5.41
C SER A 344 4.02 -17.24 4.38
N GLU A 345 4.49 -18.45 4.70
CA GLU A 345 4.29 -19.64 3.85
C GLU A 345 2.81 -20.03 3.71
N GLU A 346 1.96 -19.62 4.68
CA GLU A 346 0.52 -19.79 4.63
C GLU A 346 -0.17 -18.52 4.09
N PRO A 347 -1.16 -18.64 3.17
CA PRO A 347 -1.99 -17.52 2.75
C PRO A 347 -2.72 -16.91 3.95
N GLN A 348 -2.32 -15.71 4.36
CA GLN A 348 -3.05 -14.98 5.39
C GLN A 348 -4.25 -14.30 4.77
N ALA A 349 -5.45 -14.64 5.27
CA ALA A 349 -6.63 -13.85 4.96
C ALA A 349 -6.42 -12.43 5.50
N LEU A 350 -6.75 -11.43 4.68
CA LEU A 350 -6.78 -10.04 5.14
C LEU A 350 -7.67 -9.98 6.39
N PRO A 351 -7.18 -9.46 7.52
CA PRO A 351 -7.98 -9.39 8.73
C PRO A 351 -9.19 -8.50 8.46
N THR A 352 -10.33 -9.11 8.24
CA THR A 352 -11.60 -8.41 8.12
C THR A 352 -12.17 -8.25 9.52
N LEU A 353 -12.57 -7.04 9.88
CA LEU A 353 -13.45 -6.84 11.03
C LEU A 353 -14.81 -7.48 10.70
N GLY A 354 -14.97 -8.75 11.07
CA GLY A 354 -16.23 -9.48 10.99
C GLY A 354 -17.18 -9.04 12.11
N GLY A 355 -18.45 -8.83 11.76
CA GLY A 355 -19.51 -8.46 12.69
C GLY A 355 -19.85 -6.97 12.64
N ALA A 356 -21.15 -6.68 12.64
CA ALA A 356 -21.71 -5.35 12.77
C ALA A 356 -21.16 -4.68 14.02
N LEU A 357 -20.10 -3.90 13.86
CA LEU A 357 -19.98 -2.68 14.62
C LEU A 357 -21.21 -1.86 14.21
N GLU A 358 -22.27 -1.88 15.03
CA GLU A 358 -23.25 -0.79 15.07
C GLU A 358 -22.52 0.46 15.59
N VAL A 359 -21.53 0.90 14.82
CA VAL A 359 -20.74 2.07 15.07
C VAL A 359 -21.27 3.08 14.09
N GLY A 360 -22.07 4.00 14.61
CA GLY A 360 -22.43 5.20 13.86
C GLY A 360 -21.14 5.82 13.31
N VAL A 361 -21.20 6.28 12.06
CA VAL A 361 -20.08 6.97 11.41
C VAL A 361 -19.60 8.06 12.35
N ALA A 362 -18.40 7.90 12.93
CA ALA A 362 -17.82 8.89 13.83
C ALA A 362 -17.26 10.05 13.00
N ARG A 363 -18.15 10.70 12.25
CA ARG A 363 -17.82 11.79 11.35
C ARG A 363 -17.50 13.02 12.19
N PRO A 364 -16.32 13.64 12.01
CA PRO A 364 -16.00 14.86 12.72
C PRO A 364 -16.97 15.98 12.31
N LEU A 365 -17.41 16.75 13.31
CA LEU A 365 -18.22 17.95 13.13
C LEU A 365 -17.41 19.06 12.45
N ALA A 366 -16.13 19.15 12.81
CA ALA A 366 -15.15 20.03 12.21
C ALA A 366 -13.78 19.38 12.28
N GLN A 367 -12.90 19.73 11.35
CA GLN A 367 -11.52 19.22 11.31
C GLN A 367 -10.55 20.28 10.83
N ALA A 368 -9.31 20.19 11.31
CA ALA A 368 -8.18 20.96 10.83
C ALA A 368 -6.95 20.04 10.74
N GLU A 369 -6.08 20.29 9.77
CA GLU A 369 -4.86 19.51 9.56
C GLU A 369 -3.69 20.44 9.25
N VAL A 370 -2.53 20.11 9.80
CA VAL A 370 -1.25 20.77 9.47
C VAL A 370 -0.18 19.72 9.21
N THR A 371 0.77 20.04 8.33
CA THR A 371 1.89 19.16 7.99
C THR A 371 3.15 19.54 8.78
N LEU A 372 3.93 18.54 9.19
CA LEU A 372 5.21 18.70 9.88
C LEU A 372 6.35 18.03 9.09
N ASP A 373 7.59 18.29 9.52
CA ASP A 373 8.78 17.58 9.01
C ASP A 373 9.04 16.24 9.71
N HIS A 374 8.15 15.83 10.62
CA HIS A 374 8.28 14.65 11.47
C HIS A 374 7.03 13.79 11.35
N VAL A 375 7.21 12.47 11.44
CA VAL A 375 6.11 11.52 11.64
C VAL A 375 5.48 11.79 13.00
N VAL A 376 4.19 12.14 13.02
CA VAL A 376 3.47 12.50 14.23
C VAL A 376 2.98 11.22 14.91
N GLN A 377 3.35 11.06 16.18
CA GLN A 377 2.97 9.89 16.97
C GLN A 377 2.09 10.29 18.15
N GLY A 378 1.05 9.49 18.39
CA GLY A 378 0.16 9.63 19.53
C GLY A 378 -1.15 10.34 19.20
N ARG A 379 -2.02 10.28 20.20
CA ARG A 379 -3.39 10.81 20.18
C ARG A 379 -3.69 11.37 21.57
N LEU A 380 -4.19 12.59 21.64
CA LEU A 380 -4.63 13.22 22.88
C LEU A 380 -6.02 13.82 22.68
N ARG A 381 -6.77 13.93 23.77
CA ARG A 381 -8.10 14.52 23.79
C ARG A 381 -8.16 15.68 24.76
N THR A 382 -9.01 16.64 24.44
CA THR A 382 -9.41 17.70 25.36
C THR A 382 -10.90 18.00 25.16
N ASN A 383 -11.51 18.67 26.13
CA ASN A 383 -12.93 18.95 26.11
C ASN A 383 -13.18 20.40 25.69
N LEU A 384 -14.23 20.60 24.91
CA LEU A 384 -14.74 21.90 24.49
C LEU A 384 -16.22 22.00 24.88
N ALA A 385 -16.58 23.00 25.68
CA ALA A 385 -17.97 23.22 26.05
C ALA A 385 -18.64 24.19 25.05
N VAL A 386 -19.69 23.72 24.39
CA VAL A 386 -20.54 24.54 23.52
C VAL A 386 -21.70 25.10 24.35
N LEU A 387 -21.77 26.42 24.46
CA LEU A 387 -22.82 27.11 25.21
C LEU A 387 -24.12 27.20 24.41
N ALA A 388 -25.24 27.31 25.13
CA ALA A 388 -26.51 27.66 24.50
C ALA A 388 -26.43 29.05 23.83
N PRO A 389 -27.12 29.26 22.70
CA PRO A 389 -27.07 30.50 21.92
C PRO A 389 -27.27 31.77 22.76
#